data_AF-A0A2V8XDZ1-F1
#
_entry.id   AF-A0A2V8XDZ1-F1
#
_cell.length_a   1.000
_cell.length_b   1.000
_cell.length_c   1.000
_cell.angle_alpha   90.00
_cell.angle_beta   90.00
_cell.angle_gamma   90.00
#
_symmetry.space_group_name_H-M   'P 1'
#
loop_
_entity.id
_entity.type
_entity.pdbx_description
1 polymer ?
#
loop_
_entity_poly.entity_id
_entity_poly.type
_entity_poly.pdbx_seq_one_letter_code
_entity_poly.pdbx_strand_id
1 'polypeptide(L)'
;MSEGKIWSPFLTQKGDFPMEKETTTIRQEALLAAAILAALSKRDSKGLTRIEDVSALLFKLRNAGIDIGEVALRRVPGGFYSEDIEALIGHYLAAGYAEQMSPVKLTDKGHRVLEEIIELERREKPEVLKRIETVLSH
;
A
#
# COMPACT_ATOMS: atom_id res chain seq x y z
N MET A 1 -63.66 -28.81 -13.69
CA MET A 1 -62.52 -29.41 -12.98
C MET A 1 -61.28 -28.92 -13.72
N SER A 2 -60.46 -27.97 -13.30
CA SER A 2 -60.25 -27.20 -12.05
C SER A 2 -59.70 -25.82 -12.47
N GLU A 3 -60.22 -24.69 -11.98
CA GLU A 3 -59.58 -23.77 -10.99
C GLU A 3 -58.06 -23.58 -11.18
N GLY A 4 -57.44 -22.38 -11.25
CA GLY A 4 -57.86 -20.98 -11.08
C GLY A 4 -56.62 -20.06 -10.94
N LYS A 5 -56.86 -18.74 -10.85
CA LYS A 5 -55.96 -17.59 -10.49
C LYS A 5 -54.95 -17.14 -11.56
N ILE A 6 -55.05 -15.97 -12.23
CA ILE A 6 -55.18 -14.53 -11.87
C ILE A 6 -53.89 -13.88 -11.32
N TRP A 7 -53.37 -12.94 -12.14
CA TRP A 7 -52.59 -11.69 -11.89
C TRP A 7 -51.06 -11.67 -11.66
N SER A 8 -50.37 -10.90 -12.52
CA SER A 8 -49.12 -10.13 -12.27
C SER A 8 -49.38 -9.05 -11.19
N PRO A 9 -48.44 -8.62 -10.32
CA PRO A 9 -47.14 -8.00 -10.69
C PRO A 9 -46.00 -8.32 -9.69
N PHE A 10 -44.76 -7.90 -9.96
CA PHE A 10 -43.67 -7.53 -9.00
C PHE A 10 -42.34 -7.57 -9.79
N LEU A 11 -41.78 -6.42 -10.15
CA LEU A 11 -40.79 -5.69 -9.36
C LEU A 11 -39.43 -6.42 -9.29
N THR A 12 -38.52 -5.91 -10.12
CA THR A 12 -37.17 -5.53 -9.70
C THR A 12 -36.36 -6.60 -8.97
N GLN A 13 -35.71 -7.48 -9.73
CA GLN A 13 -34.35 -7.87 -9.34
C GLN A 13 -33.39 -6.98 -10.11
N LYS A 14 -33.10 -5.80 -9.51
CA LYS A 14 -31.76 -5.25 -9.57
C LYS A 14 -30.86 -6.35 -9.03
N GLY A 15 -30.31 -7.17 -9.92
CA GLY A 15 -29.09 -7.87 -9.59
C GLY A 15 -28.09 -6.78 -9.30
N ASP A 16 -27.75 -6.62 -8.02
CA ASP A 16 -26.54 -5.92 -7.61
C ASP A 16 -25.39 -6.64 -8.31
N PHE A 17 -25.03 -6.16 -9.50
CA PHE A 17 -23.73 -6.42 -10.06
C PHE A 17 -22.74 -5.98 -8.98
N PRO A 18 -21.79 -6.84 -8.55
CA PRO A 18 -20.73 -6.38 -7.67
C PRO A 18 -20.12 -5.19 -8.38
N MET A 19 -20.36 -4.01 -7.81
CA MET A 19 -19.79 -2.74 -8.21
C MET A 19 -18.33 -3.07 -8.45
N GLU A 20 -17.89 -3.02 -9.72
CA GLU A 20 -16.48 -3.12 -10.04
C GLU A 20 -15.84 -2.13 -9.10
N LYS A 21 -15.12 -2.64 -8.09
CA LYS A 21 -14.26 -1.77 -7.29
C LYS A 21 -13.33 -1.24 -8.35
N GLU A 22 -13.55 -0.01 -8.80
CA GLU A 22 -12.59 0.72 -9.59
C GLU A 22 -11.30 0.62 -8.80
N THR A 23 -10.45 -0.32 -9.20
CA THR A 23 -9.12 -0.48 -8.65
C THR A 23 -8.36 0.66 -9.26
N THR A 24 -8.60 1.87 -8.76
CA THR A 24 -7.81 3.04 -9.13
C THR A 24 -6.42 2.72 -8.57
N THR A 25 -5.58 2.20 -9.45
CA THR A 25 -4.25 1.69 -9.13
C THR A 25 -3.39 2.86 -8.70
N ILE A 26 -2.80 2.78 -7.51
CA ILE A 26 -1.78 3.74 -7.08
C ILE A 26 -0.48 3.47 -7.85
N ARG A 27 0.32 4.50 -8.11
CA ARG A 27 1.70 4.26 -8.60
C ARG A 27 2.48 3.46 -7.56
N GLN A 28 3.17 2.41 -8.01
CA GLN A 28 3.96 1.55 -7.13
C GLN A 28 4.99 2.34 -6.32
N GLU A 29 5.60 3.36 -6.92
CA GLU A 29 6.56 4.26 -6.26
C GLU A 29 5.93 4.99 -5.06
N ALA A 30 4.70 5.48 -5.20
CA ALA A 30 3.98 6.17 -4.11
C ALA A 30 3.57 5.21 -2.99
N LEU A 31 3.20 3.98 -3.35
CA LEU A 31 2.91 2.91 -2.37
C LEU A 31 4.17 2.54 -1.57
N LEU A 32 5.31 2.38 -2.24
CA LEU A 32 6.59 2.09 -1.60
C LEU A 32 7.07 3.27 -0.75
N ALA A 33 6.97 4.49 -1.26
CA ALA A 33 7.29 5.71 -0.52
C ALA A 33 6.47 5.84 0.77
N ALA A 34 5.15 5.63 0.68
CA ALA A 34 4.27 5.66 1.83
C ALA A 34 4.63 4.60 2.87
N ALA A 35 4.93 3.36 2.44
CA ALA A 35 5.36 2.29 3.32
C ALA A 35 6.70 2.60 4.01
N ILE A 36 7.69 3.13 3.28
CA ILE A 36 8.99 3.50 3.84
C ILE A 36 8.85 4.62 4.88
N LEU A 37 8.16 5.71 4.54
CA LEU A 37 7.96 6.82 5.48
C LEU A 37 7.15 6.39 6.71
N ALA A 38 6.12 5.55 6.54
CA ALA A 38 5.36 5.01 7.66
C ALA A 38 6.21 4.08 8.55
N ALA A 39 7.15 3.33 7.98
CA ALA A 39 8.07 2.50 8.75
C ALA A 39 9.08 3.34 9.56
N LEU A 40 9.48 4.48 9.02
CA LEU A 40 10.39 5.43 9.68
C LEU A 40 9.69 6.22 10.78
N SER A 41 8.44 6.66 10.57
CA SER A 41 7.69 7.48 11.55
C SER A 41 7.25 6.71 12.79
N LYS A 42 7.02 5.40 12.70
CA LYS A 42 6.58 4.58 13.85
C LYS A 42 7.65 4.36 14.92
N ARG A 43 8.90 4.76 14.68
CA ARG A 43 10.05 4.36 15.52
C ARG A 43 10.83 5.52 16.16
N ASP A 44 10.17 6.63 16.45
CA ASP A 44 10.71 7.80 17.18
C ASP A 44 11.34 7.53 18.57
N SER A 45 11.47 6.28 19.05
CA SER A 45 11.89 6.05 20.44
C SER A 45 12.90 4.96 20.75
N LYS A 46 13.29 4.02 19.86
CA LYS A 46 14.38 3.03 20.16
C LYS A 46 14.74 2.00 19.09
N GLY A 47 14.13 1.99 17.90
CA GLY A 47 14.33 0.92 16.93
C GLY A 47 14.78 1.43 15.58
N LEU A 48 15.80 0.80 15.04
CA LEU A 48 16.31 1.04 13.71
C LEU A 48 15.38 0.35 12.68
N THR A 49 14.82 1.09 11.71
CA THR A 49 13.88 0.56 10.70
C THR A 49 14.58 -0.40 9.75
N ARG A 50 14.09 -1.64 9.62
CA ARG A 50 14.67 -2.65 8.73
C ARG A 50 13.82 -2.88 7.49
N ILE A 51 14.38 -3.56 6.49
CA ILE A 51 13.64 -3.97 5.28
C ILE A 51 12.41 -4.81 5.63
N GLU A 52 12.49 -5.61 6.69
CA GLU A 52 11.37 -6.40 7.18
C GLU A 52 10.23 -5.56 7.74
N ASP A 53 10.52 -4.40 8.34
CA ASP A 53 9.49 -3.48 8.85
C ASP A 53 8.68 -2.89 7.67
N VAL A 54 9.37 -2.47 6.60
CA VAL A 54 8.72 -1.98 5.37
C VAL A 54 7.93 -3.11 4.70
N SER A 55 8.53 -4.30 4.60
CA SER A 55 7.89 -5.49 4.01
C SER A 55 6.61 -5.89 4.77
N ALA A 56 6.61 -5.78 6.10
CA ALA A 56 5.44 -6.04 6.93
C ALA A 56 4.31 -5.04 6.66
N LEU A 57 4.63 -3.77 6.40
CA LEU A 57 3.63 -2.76 6.01
C LEU A 57 3.03 -3.05 4.64
N LEU A 58 3.84 -3.48 3.66
CA LEU A 58 3.32 -3.91 2.36
C LEU A 58 2.42 -5.14 2.47
N PHE A 59 2.77 -6.08 3.35
CA PHE A 59 1.90 -7.21 3.65
C PHE A 59 0.56 -6.77 4.28
N LYS A 60 0.58 -5.79 5.20
CA LYS A 60 -0.65 -5.20 5.75
C LYS A 60 -1.52 -4.58 4.66
N LEU A 61 -0.94 -3.83 3.73
CA LEU A 61 -1.66 -3.24 2.59
C LEU A 61 -2.30 -4.32 1.72
N ARG A 62 -1.54 -5.37 1.35
CA ARG A 62 -2.06 -6.52 0.60
C ARG A 62 -3.24 -7.18 1.31
N ASN A 63 -3.15 -7.43 2.61
CA ASN A 63 -4.25 -8.01 3.39
C ASN A 63 -5.48 -7.10 3.50
N ALA A 64 -5.29 -5.78 3.43
CA ALA A 64 -6.38 -4.80 3.37
C ALA A 64 -7.01 -4.68 1.97
N GLY A 65 -6.62 -5.54 1.03
CA GLY A 65 -7.09 -5.54 -0.35
C GLY A 65 -6.62 -4.33 -1.14
N ILE A 66 -5.42 -3.83 -0.84
CA ILE A 66 -4.72 -2.83 -1.65
C ILE A 66 -3.76 -3.59 -2.56
N ASP A 67 -3.83 -3.31 -3.85
CA ASP A 67 -2.90 -3.88 -4.82
C ASP A 67 -1.51 -3.29 -4.58
N ILE A 68 -0.52 -4.16 -4.36
CA ILE A 68 0.88 -3.78 -4.15
C ILE A 68 1.73 -4.03 -5.39
N GLY A 69 1.10 -4.33 -6.53
CA GLY A 69 1.76 -4.63 -7.79
C GLY A 69 2.59 -5.91 -7.71
N GLU A 70 3.71 -5.91 -8.44
CA GLU A 70 4.60 -7.07 -8.59
C GLU A 70 5.57 -7.26 -7.42
N VAL A 71 5.43 -6.50 -6.33
CA VAL A 71 6.34 -6.59 -5.18
C VAL A 71 6.28 -7.99 -4.55
N ALA A 72 7.40 -8.71 -4.62
CA ALA A 72 7.52 -10.03 -4.07
C ALA A 72 7.74 -9.96 -2.55
N LEU A 73 6.85 -10.63 -1.82
CA LEU A 73 6.93 -10.75 -0.36
C LEU A 73 7.16 -12.22 0.00
N ARG A 74 8.34 -12.53 0.53
CA ARG A 74 8.65 -13.85 1.08
C ARG A 74 8.48 -13.85 2.60
N ARG A 75 8.02 -14.97 3.14
CA ARG A 75 7.95 -15.18 4.59
C ARG A 75 9.33 -15.58 5.11
N VAL A 76 9.77 -14.95 6.18
CA VAL A 76 11.04 -15.23 6.86
C VAL A 76 10.80 -15.40 8.36
N PRO A 77 11.72 -16.01 9.13
CA PRO A 77 11.61 -16.02 10.59
C PRO A 77 11.45 -14.60 11.12
N GLY A 78 10.36 -14.34 11.85
CA GLY A 78 10.07 -13.03 12.43
C GLY A 78 9.30 -12.04 11.53
N GLY A 79 8.96 -12.38 10.28
CA GLY A 79 8.11 -11.49 9.47
C GLY A 79 8.14 -11.76 7.97
N PHE A 80 8.24 -10.68 7.20
CA PHE A 80 8.28 -10.68 5.74
C PHE A 80 9.53 -9.96 5.27
N TYR A 81 9.99 -10.33 4.09
CA TYR A 81 11.12 -9.69 3.44
C TYR A 81 10.83 -9.55 1.95
N SER A 82 11.34 -8.49 1.33
CA SER A 82 11.26 -8.24 -0.11
C SER A 82 12.62 -7.83 -0.65
N GLU A 83 13.09 -8.57 -1.66
CA GLU A 83 14.29 -8.22 -2.42
C GLU A 83 14.06 -6.96 -3.26
N ASP A 84 12.82 -6.70 -3.69
CA ASP A 84 12.47 -5.47 -4.41
C ASP A 84 12.67 -4.23 -3.53
N ILE A 85 12.30 -4.32 -2.24
CA ILE A 85 12.52 -3.23 -1.28
C ILE A 85 14.02 -3.06 -1.02
N GLU A 86 14.76 -4.15 -0.84
CA GLU A 86 16.22 -4.09 -0.66
C GLU A 86 16.89 -3.42 -1.87
N ALA A 87 16.54 -3.83 -3.09
CA ALA A 87 17.05 -3.25 -4.32
C ALA A 87 16.72 -1.75 -4.42
N LEU A 88 15.47 -1.35 -4.12
CA LEU A 88 15.07 0.05 -4.10
C LEU A 88 15.91 0.89 -3.14
N ILE A 89 16.09 0.42 -1.90
CA ILE A 89 16.92 1.13 -0.92
C ILE A 89 18.39 1.15 -1.35
N GLY A 90 18.88 0.07 -1.99
CA GLY A 90 20.20 0.06 -2.62
C GLY A 90 20.37 1.13 -3.69
N HIS A 91 19.36 1.35 -4.53
CA HIS A 91 19.35 2.47 -5.49
C HIS A 91 19.34 3.84 -4.80
N TYR A 92 18.59 4.00 -3.71
CA TYR A 92 18.60 5.24 -2.93
C TYR A 92 19.95 5.51 -2.28
N LEU A 93 20.63 4.47 -1.80
CA LEU A 93 21.99 4.58 -1.28
C LEU A 93 22.96 5.05 -2.38
N ALA A 94 22.91 4.43 -3.56
CA ALA A 94 23.76 4.80 -4.68
C ALA A 94 23.51 6.24 -5.19
N ALA A 95 22.27 6.73 -5.08
CA ALA A 95 21.87 8.07 -5.52
C ALA A 95 22.02 9.17 -4.43
N GLY A 96 22.50 8.81 -3.22
CA GLY A 96 22.65 9.74 -2.09
C GLY A 96 21.33 10.14 -1.41
N TYR A 97 20.27 9.37 -1.62
CA TYR A 97 18.98 9.51 -0.92
C TYR A 97 18.91 8.71 0.38
N ALA A 98 19.81 7.74 0.56
CA ALA A 98 19.99 7.00 1.80
C ALA A 98 21.46 7.04 2.25
N GLU A 99 21.67 6.92 3.56
CA GLU A 99 22.99 6.77 4.19
C GLU A 99 23.27 5.31 4.56
N GLN A 100 22.22 4.53 4.79
CA GLN A 100 22.31 3.15 5.20
C GLN A 100 21.12 2.33 4.68
N MET A 101 21.40 1.10 4.26
CA MET A 101 20.40 0.19 3.70
C MET A 101 19.64 -0.59 4.77
N SER A 102 20.35 -1.19 5.74
CA SER A 102 19.74 -1.90 6.85
C SER A 102 20.53 -1.64 8.14
N PRO A 103 19.92 -1.03 9.15
CA PRO A 103 18.64 -0.31 9.05
C PRO A 103 18.62 0.78 7.98
N VAL A 104 17.43 1.02 7.43
CA VAL A 104 17.16 2.07 6.47
C VAL A 104 17.34 3.41 7.17
N LYS A 105 18.27 4.22 6.66
CA LYS A 105 18.46 5.61 7.06
C LYS A 105 18.46 6.48 5.83
N LEU A 106 17.45 7.34 5.70
CA LEU A 106 17.35 8.28 4.58
C LEU A 106 18.14 9.56 4.90
N THR A 107 18.62 10.23 3.85
CA THR A 107 19.08 11.62 3.96
C THR A 107 17.88 12.57 3.96
N ASP A 108 18.07 13.83 4.37
CA ASP A 108 17.03 14.87 4.23
C ASP A 108 16.52 14.98 2.78
N LYS A 109 17.42 14.79 1.81
CA LYS A 109 17.08 14.77 0.39
C LYS A 109 16.18 13.58 0.06
N GLY A 110 16.51 12.38 0.57
CA GLY A 110 15.68 11.20 0.42
C GLY A 110 14.29 11.34 1.01
N HIS A 111 14.19 11.91 2.22
CA HIS A 111 12.91 12.23 2.85
C HIS A 111 12.04 13.12 1.95
N ARG A 112 12.60 14.23 1.46
CA ARG A 112 11.87 15.15 0.57
C ARG A 112 11.40 14.49 -0.72
N VAL A 113 12.24 13.66 -1.34
CA VAL A 113 11.86 12.95 -2.57
C VAL A 113 10.68 12.02 -2.32
N LEU A 114 10.66 11.28 -1.21
CA LEU A 114 9.53 10.41 -0.88
C LEU A 114 8.26 11.21 -0.59
N GLU A 115 8.38 12.33 0.12
CA GLU A 115 7.26 13.24 0.38
C GLU A 115 6.68 13.83 -0.91
N GLU A 116 7.54 14.24 -1.86
CA GLU A 116 7.13 14.76 -3.17
C GLU A 116 6.37 13.72 -3.99
N ILE A 117 6.82 12.46 -4.00
CA ILE A 117 6.14 11.35 -4.68
C ILE A 117 4.74 11.16 -4.09
N ILE A 118 4.63 11.14 -2.76
CA ILE A 118 3.36 10.97 -2.06
C ILE A 118 2.43 12.15 -2.32
N GLU A 119 2.95 13.39 -2.29
CA GLU A 119 2.15 14.59 -2.51
C GLU A 119 1.63 14.68 -3.94
N LEU A 120 2.42 14.24 -4.93
CA LEU A 120 1.95 14.12 -6.31
C LEU A 120 0.80 13.11 -6.41
N GLU A 121 0.93 11.94 -5.77
CA GLU A 121 -0.16 10.97 -5.72
C GLU A 121 -1.39 11.50 -4.98
N ARG A 122 -1.21 12.29 -3.92
CA ARG A 122 -2.31 12.91 -3.16
C ARG A 122 -3.15 13.82 -4.04
N ARG A 123 -2.51 14.56 -4.95
CA ARG A 123 -3.19 15.48 -5.87
C ARG A 123 -3.95 14.74 -6.95
N GLU A 124 -3.38 13.66 -7.46
CA GLU A 124 -3.99 12.88 -8.55
C GLU A 124 -5.07 11.90 -8.05
N LYS A 125 -4.84 11.26 -6.90
CA LYS A 125 -5.66 10.17 -6.35
C LYS A 125 -5.80 10.26 -4.83
N PRO A 126 -6.41 11.33 -4.29
CA PRO A 126 -6.48 11.58 -2.85
C PRO A 126 -7.14 10.45 -2.06
N GLU A 127 -8.23 9.87 -2.58
CA GLU A 127 -8.99 8.82 -1.87
C GLU A 127 -8.22 7.51 -1.74
N VAL A 128 -7.45 7.13 -2.76
CA VAL A 128 -6.63 5.92 -2.73
C VAL A 128 -5.49 6.07 -1.73
N LEU A 129 -4.81 7.21 -1.77
CA LEU A 129 -3.72 7.50 -0.84
C LEU A 129 -4.23 7.54 0.61
N LYS A 130 -5.38 8.19 0.86
CA LYS A 130 -6.00 8.23 2.19
C LYS A 130 -6.31 6.83 2.73
N ARG A 131 -6.76 5.91 1.88
CA ARG A 131 -6.99 4.51 2.27
C ARG A 131 -5.68 3.82 2.67
N ILE A 132 -4.60 4.04 1.93
CA ILE A 132 -3.26 3.53 2.25
C ILE A 132 -2.77 4.09 3.59
N GLU A 133 -2.84 5.41 3.77
CA GLU A 133 -2.43 6.08 5.01
C GLU A 133 -3.21 5.57 6.23
N THR A 134 -4.51 5.29 6.06
CA THR A 134 -5.34 4.71 7.12
C THR A 134 -4.83 3.32 7.53
N VAL A 135 -4.50 2.46 6.57
CA VAL A 135 -3.95 1.12 6.85
C VAL A 135 -2.55 1.21 7.48
N LEU A 136 -1.72 2.15 7.03
CA LEU A 136 -0.36 2.34 7.53
C LEU A 136 -0.32 3.00 8.91
N SER A 137 -1.32 3.80 9.29
CA SER A 137 -1.42 4.45 10.60
C SER A 137 -1.89 3.52 11.72
N HIS A 138 -2.32 2.30 11.39
CA HIS A 138 -2.72 1.24 12.33
C HIS A 138 -1.70 0.08 12.34
#